data_AF-A0A950QAB5-F1
#
_entry.id   AF-A0A950QAB5-F1
#
_cell.length_a   1.000
_cell.length_b   1.000
_cell.length_c   1.000
_cell.angle_alpha   90.00
_cell.angle_beta   90.00
_cell.angle_gamma   90.00
#
_symmetry.space_group_name_H-M   'P 1'
#
loop_
_entity.id
_entity.type
_entity.pdbx_description
1 polymer ?
#
loop_
_entity_poly.entity_id
_entity_poly.type
_entity_poly.pdbx_seq_one_letter_code
_entity_poly.pdbx_strand_id
1 'polypeptide(L)'
;GDDLDAWLSDSSLYKRTFRNCAIISGLIERRLPRGGEKTGRQVTFSSDLIYDVLREHEPDHILLQATYEDAGTGLLDIARLADMLKRIRNRIVTRRLDRVSPLAVPALLEISKEMVAGEAHEDILHQAEAALIEEAMRVD
;
A
#
# COMPACT_ATOMS: atom_id res chain seq x y z
N GLY A 1 1.40 17.60 7.13
CA GLY A 1 0.55 16.91 8.09
C GLY A 1 -0.70 16.54 7.35
N ASP A 2 -1.51 17.57 7.08
CA ASP A 2 -2.80 17.47 6.38
C ASP A 2 -2.77 16.70 5.03
N ASP A 3 -1.81 16.97 4.15
CA ASP A 3 -1.75 16.30 2.84
C ASP A 3 -1.52 14.78 2.93
N LEU A 4 -0.75 14.31 3.93
CA LEU A 4 -0.50 12.88 4.13
C LEU A 4 -1.76 12.22 4.67
N ASP A 5 -2.41 12.84 5.64
CA ASP A 5 -3.60 12.30 6.30
C ASP A 5 -4.78 12.24 5.33
N ALA A 6 -4.94 13.28 4.50
CA ALA A 6 -5.91 13.30 3.41
C ALA A 6 -5.65 12.19 2.38
N TRP A 7 -4.40 12.02 1.94
CA TRP A 7 -4.03 10.97 1.00
C TRP A 7 -4.21 9.56 1.59
N LEU A 8 -3.83 9.37 2.85
CA LEU A 8 -4.00 8.10 3.54
C LEU A 8 -5.48 7.75 3.74
N SER A 9 -6.33 8.74 3.99
CA SER A 9 -7.78 8.54 4.15
C SER A 9 -8.46 8.01 2.89
N ASP A 10 -7.91 8.29 1.70
CA ASP A 10 -8.39 7.71 0.44
C ASP A 10 -7.65 6.42 0.03
N SER A 11 -6.70 5.96 0.84
CA SER A 11 -5.91 4.78 0.53
C SER A 11 -6.64 3.46 0.84
N SER A 12 -6.36 2.43 0.04
CA SER A 12 -6.79 1.06 0.32
C SER A 12 -6.23 0.52 1.65
N LEU A 13 -5.12 1.11 2.12
CA LEU A 13 -4.51 0.78 3.40
C LEU A 13 -5.47 1.11 4.56
N TYR A 14 -6.00 2.32 4.61
CA TYR A 14 -6.89 2.75 5.71
C TYR A 14 -8.20 1.98 5.69
N LYS A 15 -8.79 1.74 4.52
CA LYS A 15 -9.99 0.89 4.40
C LYS A 15 -9.73 -0.54 4.90
N ARG A 16 -8.56 -1.11 4.58
CA ARG A 16 -8.15 -2.44 5.07
C ARG A 16 -7.92 -2.46 6.58
N THR A 17 -7.28 -1.43 7.14
CA THR A 17 -7.05 -1.32 8.59
C THR A 17 -8.38 -1.13 9.32
N PHE A 18 -9.24 -0.23 8.84
CA PHE A 18 -10.58 -0.01 9.39
C PHE A 18 -11.41 -1.29 9.42
N ARG A 19 -11.34 -2.11 8.37
CA ARG A 19 -11.99 -3.42 8.36
C ARG A 19 -11.60 -4.28 9.55
N ASN A 20 -10.33 -4.28 9.95
CA ASN A 20 -9.88 -5.02 11.11
C ASN A 20 -10.45 -4.40 12.40
N CYS A 21 -10.38 -3.08 12.55
CA CYS A 21 -10.95 -2.37 13.70
C CYS A 21 -12.47 -2.66 13.84
N ALA A 22 -13.22 -2.60 12.74
CA ALA A 22 -14.66 -2.86 12.70
C ALA A 22 -15.02 -4.32 13.01
N ILE A 23 -14.17 -5.29 12.67
CA ILE A 23 -14.37 -6.69 13.07
C ILE A 23 -14.10 -6.85 14.56
N ILE A 24 -13.00 -6.28 15.06
CA ILE A 24 -12.58 -6.41 16.47
C ILE A 24 -13.59 -5.73 17.39
N SER A 25 -14.11 -4.57 17.00
CA SER A 25 -15.13 -3.83 17.77
C SER A 25 -16.51 -4.48 17.73
N GLY A 26 -16.70 -5.53 16.92
CA GLY A 26 -18.00 -6.19 16.73
C GLY A 26 -18.96 -5.42 15.82
N LEU A 27 -18.53 -4.31 15.21
CA LEU A 27 -19.37 -3.57 14.25
C LEU A 27 -19.68 -4.41 13.00
N ILE A 28 -18.74 -5.26 12.59
CA ILE A 28 -18.93 -6.23 11.51
C ILE A 28 -18.76 -7.64 12.06
N GLU A 29 -19.90 -8.33 12.21
CA GLU A 29 -19.90 -9.75 12.54
C GLU A 29 -19.45 -10.60 11.35
N ARG A 30 -18.46 -11.48 11.58
CA ARG A 30 -18.01 -12.48 10.60
C ARG A 30 -18.91 -13.71 10.55
N ARG A 31 -19.44 -14.13 11.70
CA ARG A 31 -20.29 -15.32 11.85
C ARG A 31 -21.74 -14.90 12.02
N LEU A 32 -22.62 -15.45 11.18
CA LEU A 32 -24.05 -15.19 11.24
C LEU A 32 -24.73 -16.15 12.21
N PRO A 33 -25.81 -15.72 12.90
CA PRO A 33 -26.53 -16.54 13.88
C PRO A 33 -27.07 -17.88 13.34
N ARG A 34 -27.23 -18.03 12.02
CA ARG A 34 -27.72 -19.24 11.34
C ARG A 34 -26.62 -20.18 10.82
N GLY A 35 -25.37 -20.03 11.28
CA GLY A 35 -24.30 -20.98 11.01
C GLY A 35 -23.54 -20.76 9.70
N GLY A 36 -23.57 -19.56 9.13
CA GLY A 36 -22.79 -19.18 7.94
C GLY A 36 -21.75 -18.09 8.25
N GLU A 37 -20.66 -18.05 7.49
CA GLU A 37 -19.66 -16.97 7.58
C GLU A 37 -19.85 -15.99 6.41
N LYS A 38 -19.78 -14.68 6.69
CA LYS A 38 -19.72 -13.68 5.62
C LYS A 38 -18.47 -13.93 4.79
N THR A 39 -18.62 -13.94 3.46
CA THR A 39 -17.46 -14.06 2.56
C THR A 39 -16.52 -12.87 2.75
N GLY A 40 -15.23 -13.07 2.46
CA GLY A 40 -14.23 -11.98 2.54
C GLY A 40 -14.66 -10.74 1.75
N ARG A 41 -15.23 -10.94 0.54
CA ARG A 41 -15.77 -9.87 -0.30
C ARG A 41 -16.94 -9.12 0.34
N GLN A 42 -17.87 -9.83 0.98
CA GLN A 42 -18.99 -9.19 1.69
C GLN A 42 -18.50 -8.35 2.88
N VAL A 43 -17.52 -8.86 3.63
CA VAL A 43 -16.93 -8.13 4.76
C VAL A 43 -16.23 -6.86 4.28
N THR A 44 -15.44 -6.94 3.20
CA THR A 44 -14.78 -5.78 2.61
C THR A 44 -15.79 -4.73 2.15
N PHE A 45 -16.79 -5.13 1.38
CA PHE A 45 -17.80 -4.19 0.88
C PHE A 45 -18.55 -3.45 2.01
N SER A 46 -18.99 -4.19 3.05
CA SER A 46 -19.64 -3.57 4.20
C SER A 46 -18.71 -2.63 4.96
N SER A 47 -17.44 -3.01 5.11
CA SER A 47 -16.45 -2.19 5.81
C SER A 47 -16.14 -0.90 5.06
N ASP A 48 -15.98 -0.96 3.74
CA ASP A 48 -15.65 0.21 2.93
C ASP A 48 -16.80 1.24 2.98
N LEU A 49 -18.05 0.78 2.88
CA LEU A 49 -19.22 1.65 2.97
C LEU A 49 -19.31 2.34 4.34
N ILE A 50 -19.11 1.59 5.42
CA ILE A 50 -19.15 2.15 6.78
C ILE A 50 -18.02 3.17 6.96
N TYR A 51 -16.82 2.87 6.47
CA TYR A 51 -15.68 3.79 6.51
C TYR A 51 -16.01 5.11 5.80
N ASP A 52 -16.53 5.03 4.58
CA ASP A 52 -16.86 6.20 3.76
C ASP A 52 -17.95 7.05 4.44
N VAL A 53 -18.99 6.42 4.98
CA VAL A 53 -20.09 7.10 5.72
C VAL A 53 -19.58 7.79 6.99
N LEU A 54 -18.76 7.10 7.80
CA LEU A 54 -18.20 7.70 9.01
C LEU A 54 -17.29 8.86 8.65
N ARG A 55 -16.48 8.76 7.60
CA ARG A 55 -15.61 9.87 7.17
C ARG A 55 -16.42 11.09 6.73
N GLU A 56 -17.55 10.88 6.04
CA GLU A 56 -18.40 11.97 5.56
C GLU A 56 -19.19 12.64 6.69
N HIS A 57 -19.71 11.86 7.64
CA HIS A 57 -20.69 12.34 8.61
C HIS A 57 -20.18 12.44 10.05
N GLU A 58 -19.19 11.65 10.43
CA GLU A 58 -18.62 11.57 11.78
C GLU A 58 -17.08 11.43 11.75
N PRO A 59 -16.34 12.44 11.22
CA PRO A 59 -14.90 12.33 11.02
C PRO A 59 -14.10 12.11 12.31
N ASP A 60 -14.63 12.52 13.47
CA ASP A 60 -14.03 12.31 14.79
C ASP A 60 -14.41 10.96 15.43
N HIS A 61 -15.01 10.04 14.67
CA HIS A 61 -15.46 8.75 15.20
C HIS A 61 -14.27 7.89 15.70
N ILE A 62 -14.44 7.28 16.88
CA ILE A 62 -13.36 6.53 17.57
C ILE A 62 -12.74 5.41 16.73
N LEU A 63 -13.52 4.75 15.87
CA LEU A 63 -12.99 3.71 14.98
C LEU A 63 -12.09 4.29 13.86
N LEU A 64 -12.32 5.53 13.42
CA LEU A 64 -11.43 6.20 12.48
C LEU A 64 -10.12 6.59 13.17
N GLN A 65 -10.19 7.07 14.41
CA GLN A 65 -9.00 7.36 15.23
C GLN A 65 -8.17 6.10 15.49
N ALA A 66 -8.81 5.00 15.91
CA ALA A 66 -8.14 3.71 16.09
C ALA A 66 -7.50 3.20 14.78
N THR A 67 -8.18 3.39 13.64
CA THR A 67 -7.64 3.04 12.32
C THR A 67 -6.36 3.82 12.01
N TYR A 68 -6.34 5.11 12.33
CA TYR A 68 -5.16 5.96 12.12
C TYR A 68 -3.97 5.49 12.97
N GLU A 69 -4.19 5.22 14.26
CA GLU A 69 -3.17 4.73 15.17
C GLU A 69 -2.62 3.35 14.75
N ASP A 70 -3.51 2.41 14.38
CA ASP A 70 -3.14 1.07 13.93
C ASP A 70 -2.37 1.12 12.59
N ALA A 71 -2.78 1.97 11.66
CA ALA A 71 -2.11 2.12 10.37
C ALA A 71 -0.71 2.74 10.52
N GLY A 72 -0.57 3.73 11.40
CA GLY A 72 0.68 4.45 11.66
C GLY A 72 1.70 3.70 12.53
N THR A 73 1.35 2.54 13.08
CA THR A 73 2.25 1.69 13.86
C THR A 73 2.47 0.33 13.22
N GLY A 74 1.46 -0.24 12.56
CA GLY A 74 1.53 -1.58 11.99
C GLY A 74 2.13 -1.65 10.59
N LEU A 75 1.61 -0.85 9.65
CA LEU A 75 1.94 -0.97 8.22
C LEU A 75 2.83 0.17 7.71
N LEU A 76 2.70 1.35 8.29
CA LEU A 76 3.54 2.50 7.99
C LEU A 76 4.21 2.93 9.28
N ASP A 77 5.54 2.83 9.38
CA ASP A 77 6.26 3.41 10.51
C ASP A 77 6.44 4.91 10.26
N ILE A 78 5.35 5.66 10.42
CA ILE A 78 5.27 7.10 10.07
C ILE A 78 6.26 7.90 10.89
N ALA A 79 6.41 7.57 12.18
CA ALA A 79 7.35 8.25 13.08
C ALA A 79 8.79 8.06 12.60
N ARG A 80 9.21 6.81 12.34
CA ARG A 80 10.56 6.53 11.85
C ARG A 80 10.83 7.13 10.49
N LEU A 81 9.85 7.11 9.58
CA LEU A 81 9.96 7.76 8.27
C LEU A 81 10.14 9.27 8.43
N ALA A 82 9.33 9.92 9.26
CA ALA A 82 9.43 11.35 9.53
C ALA A 82 10.82 11.71 10.09
N ASP A 83 11.34 10.92 11.02
CA ASP A 83 12.68 11.14 11.59
C ASP A 83 13.79 10.93 10.56
N MET A 84 13.66 9.91 9.70
CA MET A 84 14.59 9.69 8.60
C MET A 84 14.59 10.87 7.62
N LEU A 85 13.42 11.36 7.21
CA LEU A 85 13.28 12.50 6.30
C LEU A 85 13.87 13.77 6.91
N LYS A 86 13.60 14.06 8.19
CA LYS A 86 14.22 15.19 8.91
C LYS A 86 15.75 15.10 8.90
N ARG A 87 16.30 13.90 9.13
CA ARG A 87 17.75 13.65 9.16
C ARG A 87 18.42 13.84 7.79
N ILE A 88 17.74 13.51 6.69
CA ILE A 88 18.31 13.57 5.34
C ILE A 88 17.92 14.81 4.53
N ARG A 89 17.03 15.67 5.03
CA ARG A 89 16.43 16.82 4.32
C ARG A 89 17.39 17.61 3.43
N ASN A 90 18.59 17.91 3.91
CA ASN A 90 19.61 18.69 3.18
C ASN A 90 20.78 17.85 2.66
N ARG A 91 20.58 16.54 2.53
CA ARG A 91 21.62 15.55 2.15
C ARG A 91 21.24 14.75 0.90
N ILE A 92 20.18 15.16 0.20
CA ILE A 92 19.71 14.50 -1.02
C ILE A 92 20.46 15.11 -2.21
N VAL A 93 21.23 14.28 -2.90
CA VAL A 93 21.89 14.65 -4.17
C VAL A 93 21.11 14.01 -5.30
N THR A 94 20.52 14.83 -6.17
CA THR A 94 19.86 14.36 -7.38
C THR A 94 20.87 14.27 -8.53
N ARG A 95 20.78 13.18 -9.29
CA ARG A 95 21.58 12.93 -10.49
C ARG A 95 20.67 12.42 -11.58
N ARG A 96 20.72 13.05 -12.75
CA ARG A 96 20.14 12.52 -13.99
C ARG A 96 21.18 11.58 -14.58
N LEU A 97 20.74 10.38 -14.95
CA LEU A 97 21.58 9.37 -15.60
C LEU A 97 21.10 9.24 -17.04
N ASP A 98 22.05 9.10 -17.97
CA ASP A 98 21.74 8.89 -19.40
C ASP A 98 21.30 7.46 -19.70
N ARG A 99 21.52 6.54 -18.74
CA ARG A 99 21.10 5.13 -18.76
C ARG A 99 20.43 4.72 -17.46
N VAL A 100 19.73 3.59 -17.51
CA VAL A 100 19.08 2.99 -16.34
C VAL A 100 20.13 2.62 -15.29
N SER A 101 19.85 2.92 -14.02
CA SER A 101 20.71 2.46 -12.92
C SER A 101 20.53 0.96 -12.72
N PRO A 102 21.60 0.17 -12.49
CA PRO A 102 21.45 -1.25 -12.12
C PRO A 102 20.53 -1.45 -10.90
N LEU A 103 20.52 -0.49 -9.96
CA LEU A 103 19.64 -0.52 -8.78
C LEU A 103 18.16 -0.26 -9.09
N ALA A 104 17.85 0.31 -10.26
CA ALA A 104 16.48 0.56 -10.70
C ALA A 104 15.88 -0.63 -11.45
N VAL A 105 16.69 -1.58 -11.95
CA VAL A 105 16.21 -2.71 -12.76
C VAL A 105 15.10 -3.51 -12.06
N PRO A 106 15.24 -3.94 -10.79
CA PRO A 106 14.16 -4.68 -10.13
C PRO A 106 12.86 -3.89 -10.05
N ALA A 107 12.93 -2.59 -9.78
CA ALA A 107 11.76 -1.73 -9.69
C ALA A 107 11.06 -1.53 -11.06
N LEU A 108 11.83 -1.44 -12.14
CA LEU A 108 11.29 -1.31 -13.51
C LEU A 108 10.58 -2.59 -13.97
N LEU A 109 11.10 -3.75 -13.57
CA LEU A 109 10.48 -5.04 -13.88
C LEU A 109 9.15 -5.22 -13.14
N GLU A 110 9.06 -4.82 -11.87
CA GLU A 110 7.81 -4.87 -11.10
C GLU A 110 6.68 -4.05 -11.73
N ILE A 111 7.00 -2.87 -12.31
CA ILE A 111 6.01 -2.04 -13.02
C ILE A 111 5.48 -2.75 -14.28
N SER A 112 6.29 -3.63 -14.88
CA SER A 112 5.97 -4.32 -16.14
C SER A 112 5.26 -5.67 -15.92
N LYS A 113 5.11 -6.13 -14.67
CA LYS A 113 4.44 -7.40 -14.28
C LYS A 113 2.91 -7.29 -14.30
N GLU A 114 2.31 -6.51 -15.18
CA GLU A 114 0.86 -6.58 -15.34
C GLU A 114 0.45 -7.99 -15.79
N MET A 115 -0.56 -8.55 -15.11
CA MET A 115 -0.96 -9.95 -15.19
C MET A 115 -1.49 -10.33 -16.59
N VAL A 116 -0.60 -10.81 -17.46
CA VAL A 116 -0.99 -11.53 -18.68
C VAL A 116 -0.82 -13.03 -18.42
N ALA A 117 -1.94 -13.76 -18.45
CA ALA A 117 -1.95 -15.19 -18.12
C ALA A 117 -1.14 -16.02 -19.14
N GLY A 118 -0.11 -16.75 -18.68
CA GLY A 118 0.60 -17.76 -19.48
C GLY A 118 1.92 -18.23 -18.85
N GLU A 119 2.28 -19.49 -19.07
CA GLU A 119 3.52 -20.13 -18.58
C GLU A 119 4.80 -19.53 -19.20
N ALA A 120 4.70 -18.79 -20.31
CA ALA A 120 5.82 -18.13 -20.98
C ALA A 120 6.30 -16.82 -20.30
N HIS A 121 5.70 -16.41 -19.18
CA HIS A 121 5.96 -15.10 -18.57
C HIS A 121 7.31 -15.01 -17.84
N GLU A 122 7.70 -16.05 -17.10
CA GLU A 122 8.96 -16.02 -16.33
C GLU A 122 10.18 -15.93 -17.24
N ASP A 123 10.20 -16.70 -18.33
CA ASP A 123 11.29 -16.66 -19.32
C ASP A 123 11.42 -15.28 -19.99
N ILE A 124 10.30 -14.64 -20.33
CA ILE A 124 10.28 -13.28 -20.92
C ILE A 124 10.80 -12.26 -19.91
N LEU A 125 10.40 -12.38 -18.64
CA LEU A 125 10.83 -11.47 -17.58
C LEU A 125 12.33 -11.60 -17.32
N HIS A 126 12.86 -12.82 -17.28
CA HIS A 126 14.29 -13.06 -17.13
C HIS A 126 15.11 -12.53 -18.31
N GLN A 127 14.60 -12.62 -19.54
CA GLN A 127 15.24 -12.01 -20.71
C GLN A 127 15.23 -10.48 -20.64
N ALA A 128 14.11 -9.88 -20.23
CA ALA A 128 14.00 -8.44 -20.03
C ALA A 128 14.93 -7.94 -18.91
N GLU A 129 15.05 -8.70 -17.82
CA GLU A 129 15.99 -8.45 -16.73
C GLU A 129 17.42 -8.44 -17.24
N ALA A 130 17.84 -9.48 -17.97
CA ALA A 130 19.19 -9.59 -18.50
C ALA A 130 19.54 -8.43 -19.43
N ALA A 131 18.62 -8.04 -20.33
CA ALA A 131 18.81 -6.91 -21.23
C ALA A 131 18.94 -5.56 -20.48
N LEU A 132 18.13 -5.35 -19.44
CA LEU A 132 18.20 -4.14 -18.61
C LEU A 132 19.49 -4.09 -17.77
N ILE A 133 19.96 -5.23 -17.25
CA ILE A 133 21.24 -5.32 -16.54
C ILE A 133 22.39 -5.04 -17.48
N GLU A 134 22.39 -5.62 -18.69
CA GLU A 134 23.44 -5.41 -19.68
C GLU A 134 23.58 -3.93 -20.05
N GLU A 135 22.46 -3.26 -20.36
CA GLU A 135 22.44 -1.83 -20.66
C GLU A 135 22.90 -0.98 -19.46
N ALA A 136 22.51 -1.36 -18.24
CA ALA A 136 22.87 -0.65 -17.03
C ALA A 136 24.35 -0.83 -16.62
N MET A 137 24.96 -1.97 -16.98
CA MET A 137 26.32 -2.36 -16.60
C MET A 137 27.37 -2.13 -17.71
N ARG A 138 26.94 -1.69 -18.89
CA ARG A 138 27.85 -1.40 -20.01
C ARG A 138 28.86 -0.33 -19.59
N VAL A 139 30.14 -0.69 -19.65
CA VAL A 139 31.25 0.25 -19.47
C VAL A 139 31.57 0.83 -20.83
N ASP A 140 31.58 2.16 -20.94
CA ASP A 140 31.98 2.86 -22.15
C ASP A 140 33.47 2.68 -22.46
#